data_AF-A0A1H0HYN8-F1
#
_entry.id   AF-A0A1H0HYN8-F1
#
_cell.length_a   1.000
_cell.length_b   1.000
_cell.length_c   1.000
_cell.angle_alpha   90.00
_cell.angle_beta   90.00
_cell.angle_gamma   90.00
#
_symmetry.space_group_name_H-M   'P 1'
#
loop_
_entity.id
_entity.type
_entity.pdbx_description
1 polymer ?
#
loop_
_entity_poly.entity_id
_entity_poly.type
_entity_poly.pdbx_seq_one_letter_code
_entity_poly.pdbx_strand_id
1 'polypeptide(L)'
;MEAVLLIMIFLVCFNFVLKQTYRKPWYVLASAVVCALFVVVAWPWAIEQSKSQLHDWLNNPQLMLDTAVILSIEVIIQMAYCILAVHLAYTGRVRRRTVWLYRLLRWFPGLLIFPVLFYIETQGMFLFTGADFQVVAYGLAACVFILVPMLTWGVRWLVPEKELRLEVFFLSNALIAILGIIATVNGR
;
A
#
# COMPACT_ATOMS: atom_id res chain seq x y z
N MET A 1 -20.34 -2.44 1.17
CA MET A 1 -19.04 -2.60 1.86
C MET A 1 -17.95 -3.08 0.92
N GLU A 2 -18.16 -4.16 0.15
CA GLU A 2 -17.15 -4.71 -0.77
C GLU A 2 -16.56 -3.69 -1.76
N ALA A 3 -17.39 -2.85 -2.39
CA ALA A 3 -16.90 -1.82 -3.32
C ALA A 3 -15.95 -0.82 -2.64
N VAL A 4 -16.21 -0.42 -1.39
CA VAL A 4 -15.35 0.50 -0.62
C VAL A 4 -14.01 -0.16 -0.33
N LEU A 5 -14.01 -1.44 0.05
CA LEU A 5 -12.79 -2.20 0.31
C LEU A 5 -11.94 -2.37 -0.94
N LEU A 6 -12.55 -2.69 -2.09
CA LEU A 6 -11.84 -2.80 -3.36
C LEU A 6 -11.19 -1.48 -3.79
N ILE A 7 -11.92 -0.37 -3.64
CA ILE A 7 -11.37 0.97 -3.90
C ILE A 7 -10.20 1.27 -2.94
N MET A 8 -10.33 0.91 -1.66
CA MET A 8 -9.26 1.12 -0.67
C MET A 8 -8.02 0.28 -0.99
N ILE A 9 -8.17 -0.99 -1.33
CA ILE A 9 -7.08 -1.88 -1.80
C ILE A 9 -6.38 -1.26 -3.00
N PHE A 10 -7.15 -0.83 -4.01
CA PHE A 10 -6.60 -0.19 -5.19
C PHE A 10 -5.80 1.06 -4.84
N LEU A 11 -6.36 1.95 -4.00
CA LEU A 11 -5.70 3.19 -3.59
C LEU A 11 -4.43 2.94 -2.78
N VAL A 12 -4.40 1.93 -1.91
CA VAL A 12 -3.20 1.55 -1.15
C VAL A 12 -2.12 1.06 -2.10
N CYS A 13 -2.44 0.15 -3.04
CA CYS A 13 -1.52 -0.31 -4.08
C CYS A 13 -1.02 0.86 -4.95
N PHE A 14 -1.91 1.74 -5.37
CA PHE A 14 -1.59 2.90 -6.18
C PHE A 14 -0.66 3.88 -5.46
N ASN A 15 -0.95 4.20 -4.19
CA ASN A 15 -0.09 5.05 -3.36
C ASN A 15 1.28 4.43 -3.12
N PHE A 16 1.35 3.11 -2.90
CA PHE A 16 2.62 2.39 -2.77
C PHE A 16 3.50 2.55 -4.02
N VAL A 17 2.93 2.36 -5.22
CA VAL A 17 3.63 2.54 -6.51
C VAL A 17 4.02 4.01 -6.74
N LEU A 18 3.11 4.97 -6.46
CA LEU A 18 3.41 6.39 -6.56
C LEU A 18 4.58 6.80 -5.65
N LYS A 19 4.61 6.28 -4.42
CA LYS A 19 5.68 6.56 -3.47
C LYS A 19 7.02 6.04 -3.95
N GLN A 20 7.05 4.83 -4.52
CA GLN A 20 8.25 4.23 -5.11
C GLN A 20 8.80 5.03 -6.29
N THR A 21 7.94 5.75 -7.00
CA THR A 21 8.35 6.62 -8.12
C THR A 21 9.39 7.67 -7.69
N TYR A 22 9.37 8.12 -6.44
CA TYR A 22 10.35 9.07 -5.90
C TYR A 22 11.65 8.41 -5.43
N ARG A 23 11.82 7.09 -5.51
CA ARG A 23 12.99 6.36 -5.00
C ARG A 23 13.92 5.93 -6.13
N LYS A 24 15.18 5.62 -5.77
CA LYS A 24 16.15 5.04 -6.71
C LYS A 24 15.68 3.63 -7.13
N PRO A 25 15.98 3.17 -8.35
CA PRO A 25 15.52 1.87 -8.85
C PRO A 25 15.94 0.69 -7.96
N TRP A 26 17.13 0.74 -7.35
CA TRP A 26 17.57 -0.30 -6.40
C TRP A 26 16.63 -0.42 -5.19
N TYR A 27 16.05 0.70 -4.72
CA TYR A 27 15.12 0.67 -3.61
C TYR A 27 13.78 0.10 -4.03
N VAL A 28 13.33 0.41 -5.25
CA VAL A 28 12.12 -0.18 -5.84
C VAL A 28 12.25 -1.69 -5.94
N LEU A 29 13.41 -2.16 -6.42
CA LEU A 29 13.74 -3.59 -6.47
C LEU A 29 13.75 -4.19 -5.06
N ALA A 30 14.41 -3.54 -4.09
CA ALA A 30 14.44 -4.01 -2.70
C ALA A 30 13.03 -4.11 -2.09
N SER A 31 12.16 -3.12 -2.31
CA SER A 31 10.77 -3.19 -1.86
C SER A 31 9.98 -4.29 -2.57
N ALA A 32 10.22 -4.52 -3.85
CA ALA A 32 9.59 -5.63 -4.59
C ALA A 32 10.02 -6.99 -4.03
N VAL A 33 11.31 -7.16 -3.70
CA VAL A 33 11.82 -8.37 -3.03
C VAL A 33 11.16 -8.55 -1.67
N VAL A 34 11.07 -7.50 -0.84
CA VAL A 34 10.43 -7.58 0.48
C VAL A 34 8.95 -7.97 0.36
N CYS A 35 8.21 -7.39 -0.59
CA CYS A 35 6.82 -7.75 -0.84
C CYS A 35 6.67 -9.21 -1.34
N ALA A 36 7.54 -9.65 -2.24
CA ALA A 36 7.52 -11.02 -2.74
C ALA A 36 7.88 -12.04 -1.65
N LEU A 37 8.89 -11.76 -0.83
CA LEU A 37 9.25 -12.57 0.32
C LEU A 37 8.12 -12.63 1.34
N PHE A 38 7.43 -11.51 1.58
CA PHE A 38 6.26 -11.50 2.45
C PHE A 38 5.19 -12.47 1.96
N VAL A 39 4.84 -12.45 0.66
CA VAL A 39 3.88 -13.40 0.08
C VAL A 39 4.35 -14.85 0.30
N VAL A 40 5.61 -15.16 -0.04
CA VAL A 40 6.16 -16.52 0.14
C VAL A 40 6.20 -16.98 1.60
N VAL A 41 6.37 -16.07 2.56
CA VAL A 41 6.37 -16.42 3.99
C VAL A 41 4.94 -16.46 4.54
N ALA A 42 4.04 -15.65 4.01
CA ALA A 42 2.68 -15.49 4.53
C ALA A 42 1.73 -16.61 4.10
N TRP A 43 2.07 -17.35 3.04
CA TRP A 43 1.23 -18.38 2.46
C TRP A 43 0.64 -19.44 3.43
N PRO A 44 1.28 -19.93 4.52
CA PRO A 44 0.68 -20.98 5.35
C PRO A 44 -0.51 -20.42 6.13
N TRP A 45 -0.41 -19.17 6.59
CA TRP A 45 -1.50 -18.47 7.25
C TRP A 45 -2.60 -18.07 6.26
N ALA A 46 -2.25 -17.82 4.99
CA ALA A 46 -3.23 -17.50 3.96
C ALA A 46 -4.13 -18.71 3.62
N ILE A 47 -3.59 -19.93 3.67
CA ILE A 47 -4.32 -21.17 3.38
C ILE A 47 -5.31 -21.52 4.51
N GLU A 48 -4.96 -21.22 5.76
CA GLU A 48 -5.82 -21.46 6.92
C GLU A 48 -7.07 -20.56 6.94
N GLN A 49 -7.03 -19.43 6.23
CA GLN A 49 -8.09 -18.43 6.26
C GLN A 49 -9.23 -18.77 5.30
N SER A 50 -10.44 -19.01 5.81
CA SER A 50 -11.64 -19.25 4.98
C SER A 50 -12.27 -17.95 4.44
N LYS A 51 -13.00 -18.02 3.30
CA LYS A 51 -13.75 -16.87 2.75
C LYS A 51 -14.75 -16.27 3.74
N SER A 52 -15.40 -17.12 4.54
CA SER A 52 -16.32 -16.67 5.60
C SER A 52 -15.58 -15.94 6.71
N GLN A 53 -14.42 -16.44 7.15
CA GLN A 53 -13.63 -15.77 8.19
C GLN A 53 -13.07 -14.41 7.76
N LEU A 54 -12.74 -14.22 6.48
CA LEU A 54 -12.40 -12.88 5.96
C LEU A 54 -13.59 -11.93 6.03
N HIS A 55 -14.79 -12.42 5.70
CA HIS A 55 -16.02 -11.64 5.78
C HIS A 55 -16.38 -11.33 7.25
N ASP A 56 -16.21 -12.30 8.15
CA ASP A 56 -16.43 -12.15 9.59
C ASP A 56 -15.41 -11.19 10.22
N TRP A 57 -14.15 -11.21 9.78
CA TRP A 57 -13.13 -10.23 10.18
C TRP A 57 -13.48 -8.82 9.74
N LEU A 58 -13.93 -8.66 8.49
CA LEU A 58 -14.34 -7.37 7.94
C LEU A 58 -15.63 -6.84 8.57
N ASN A 59 -16.51 -7.73 9.05
CA ASN A 59 -17.73 -7.37 9.76
C ASN A 59 -17.52 -7.19 11.27
N ASN A 60 -16.31 -7.44 11.79
CA ASN A 60 -16.00 -7.23 13.20
C ASN A 60 -15.68 -5.74 13.44
N PRO A 61 -16.55 -4.99 14.15
CA PRO A 61 -16.38 -3.56 14.35
C PRO A 61 -15.11 -3.21 15.13
N GLN A 62 -14.64 -4.07 16.04
CA GLN A 62 -13.41 -3.81 16.79
C GLN A 62 -12.17 -3.89 15.90
N LEU A 63 -12.09 -4.93 15.05
CA LEU A 63 -10.97 -5.10 14.12
C LEU A 63 -10.96 -4.02 13.03
N MET A 64 -12.13 -3.57 12.58
CA MET A 64 -12.23 -2.43 11.66
C MET A 64 -11.70 -1.13 12.29
N LEU A 65 -12.02 -0.87 13.57
CA LEU A 65 -11.53 0.31 14.28
C LEU A 65 -10.01 0.27 14.47
N ASP A 66 -9.45 -0.87 14.88
CA ASP A 66 -8.00 -1.03 15.04
C ASP A 66 -7.26 -0.83 13.71
N THR A 67 -7.80 -1.39 12.63
CA THR A 67 -7.26 -1.19 11.28
C THR A 67 -7.35 0.27 10.83
N ALA A 68 -8.43 0.98 11.21
CA ALA A 68 -8.60 2.39 10.90
C ALA A 68 -7.59 3.29 11.64
N VAL A 69 -7.17 2.92 12.85
CA VAL A 69 -6.08 3.60 13.56
C VAL A 69 -4.77 3.48 12.77
N ILE A 70 -4.42 2.26 12.33
CA ILE A 70 -3.23 2.03 11.50
C ILE A 70 -3.30 2.83 10.20
N LEU A 71 -4.45 2.81 9.53
CA LEU A 71 -4.69 3.59 8.31
C LEU A 71 -4.52 5.09 8.56
N SER A 72 -5.05 5.61 9.66
CA SER A 72 -4.93 7.03 10.01
C SER A 72 -3.48 7.44 10.24
N ILE A 73 -2.71 6.62 10.96
CA ILE A 73 -1.27 6.86 11.18
C ILE A 73 -0.52 6.87 9.85
N GLU A 74 -0.81 5.90 8.99
CA GLU A 74 -0.18 5.80 7.67
C GLU A 74 -0.49 7.04 6.81
N VAL A 75 -1.76 7.45 6.74
CA VAL A 75 -2.18 8.66 6.01
C VAL A 75 -1.48 9.90 6.55
N ILE A 76 -1.40 10.06 7.88
CA ILE A 76 -0.71 11.21 8.51
C ILE A 76 0.77 11.24 8.09
N ILE A 77 1.47 10.09 8.14
CA ILE A 77 2.87 9.99 7.72
C ILE A 77 3.02 10.33 6.24
N GLN A 78 2.12 9.85 5.39
CA GLN A 78 2.16 10.10 3.94
C GLN A 78 1.86 11.57 3.60
N MET A 79 0.87 12.20 4.26
CA MET A 79 0.56 13.62 4.10
C MET A 79 1.69 14.51 4.62
N ALA A 80 2.29 14.17 5.77
CA ALA A 80 3.46 14.89 6.30
C ALA A 80 4.63 14.85 5.31
N TYR A 81 4.81 13.73 4.59
CA TYR A 81 5.81 13.65 3.52
C TYR A 81 5.50 14.60 2.37
N CYS A 82 4.23 14.69 1.92
CA CYS A 82 3.84 15.60 0.84
C CYS A 82 4.14 17.05 1.20
N ILE A 83 3.71 17.49 2.40
CA ILE A 83 3.91 18.85 2.87
C ILE A 83 5.40 19.17 2.98
N LEU A 84 6.20 18.26 3.54
CA LEU A 84 7.66 18.45 3.64
C LEU A 84 8.34 18.48 2.28
N ALA A 85 7.91 17.64 1.32
CA ALA A 85 8.45 17.61 -0.01
C ALA A 85 8.17 18.91 -0.79
N VAL A 86 6.96 19.46 -0.66
CA VAL A 86 6.60 20.79 -1.20
C VAL A 86 7.41 21.88 -0.51
N HIS A 87 7.49 21.87 0.82
CA HIS A 87 8.25 22.85 1.56
C HIS A 87 9.72 22.88 1.12
N LEU A 88 10.36 21.71 0.97
CA LEU A 88 11.74 21.60 0.47
C LEU A 88 11.90 22.05 -0.99
N ALA A 89 10.86 21.96 -1.82
CA ALA A 89 10.91 22.41 -3.21
C ALA A 89 10.85 23.95 -3.32
N TYR A 90 10.05 24.61 -2.47
CA TYR A 90 9.81 26.06 -2.57
C TYR A 90 10.61 26.91 -1.56
N THR A 91 11.16 26.33 -0.48
CA THR A 91 11.98 27.07 0.49
C THR A 91 13.46 26.77 0.34
N GLY A 92 14.26 27.80 0.09
CA GLY A 92 15.69 27.65 -0.19
C GLY A 92 16.53 27.16 1.01
N ARG A 93 16.43 27.83 2.16
CA ARG A 93 17.21 27.48 3.37
C ARG A 93 16.37 26.70 4.37
N VAL A 94 16.46 25.37 4.33
CA VAL A 94 15.80 24.47 5.28
C VAL A 94 16.73 24.04 6.42
N ARG A 95 16.18 23.93 7.63
CA ARG A 95 16.91 23.43 8.82
C ARG A 95 17.33 21.98 8.60
N ARG A 96 18.54 21.60 9.05
CA ARG A 96 19.06 20.21 8.93
C ARG A 96 18.10 19.15 9.50
N ARG A 97 17.34 19.48 10.55
CA ARG A 97 16.31 18.60 11.14
C ARG A 97 15.19 18.26 10.15
N THR A 98 14.74 19.24 9.37
CA THR A 98 13.67 19.08 8.36
C THR A 98 14.12 18.14 7.24
N VAL A 99 15.37 18.25 6.81
CA VAL A 99 15.96 17.36 5.78
C VAL A 99 16.07 15.92 6.30
N TRP A 100 16.47 15.75 7.57
CA TRP A 100 16.52 14.44 8.23
C TRP A 100 15.13 13.80 8.32
N LEU A 101 14.14 14.57 8.77
CA LEU A 101 12.75 14.12 8.85
C LEU A 101 12.22 13.71 7.47
N TYR A 102 12.44 14.53 6.44
CA TYR A 102 12.09 14.18 5.06
C TYR A 102 12.75 12.87 4.61
N ARG A 103 14.04 12.65 4.92
CA ARG A 103 14.74 11.41 4.56
C ARG A 103 14.14 10.18 5.27
N LEU A 104 13.74 10.32 6.53
CA LEU A 104 13.06 9.28 7.30
C LEU A 104 11.69 8.95 6.69
N LEU A 105 10.85 9.96 6.45
CA LEU A 105 9.51 9.77 5.87
C LEU A 105 9.55 9.26 4.42
N ARG A 106 10.63 9.55 3.69
CA ARG A 106 10.86 9.00 2.34
C ARG A 106 11.21 7.52 2.37
N TRP A 107 11.66 6.98 3.50
CA TRP A 107 11.98 5.57 3.67
C TRP A 107 10.76 4.70 4.02
N PHE A 108 9.65 5.32 4.41
CA PHE A 108 8.41 4.60 4.71
C PHE A 108 7.54 4.50 3.44
N PRO A 109 7.40 3.31 2.82
CA PRO A 109 6.64 3.14 1.58
C PRO A 109 5.13 2.95 1.80
N GLY A 110 4.69 2.69 3.04
CA GLY A 110 3.33 2.29 3.42
C GLY A 110 3.33 0.90 4.06
N LEU A 111 2.60 0.71 5.16
CA LEU A 111 2.50 -0.53 5.90
C LEU A 111 1.27 -1.34 5.49
N LEU A 112 0.21 -0.67 5.06
CA LEU A 112 -1.03 -1.28 4.57
C LEU A 112 -0.86 -2.12 3.31
N ILE A 113 0.26 -2.00 2.60
CA ILE A 113 0.54 -2.87 1.44
C ILE A 113 0.62 -4.35 1.84
N PHE A 114 1.12 -4.67 3.04
CA PHE A 114 1.25 -6.06 3.51
C PHE A 114 -0.10 -6.75 3.76
N PRO A 115 -1.05 -6.19 4.54
CA PRO A 115 -2.38 -6.78 4.67
C PRO A 115 -3.14 -6.82 3.34
N VAL A 116 -2.90 -5.87 2.44
CA VAL A 116 -3.46 -5.92 1.08
C VAL A 116 -2.89 -7.08 0.27
N LEU A 117 -1.58 -7.31 0.30
CA LEU A 117 -0.96 -8.46 -0.35
C LEU A 117 -1.47 -9.78 0.21
N PHE A 118 -1.61 -9.89 1.54
CA PHE A 118 -2.19 -11.05 2.19
C PHE A 118 -3.64 -11.28 1.75
N TYR A 119 -4.45 -10.23 1.65
CA TYR A 119 -5.80 -10.33 1.13
C TYR A 119 -5.82 -10.82 -0.34
N ILE A 120 -4.97 -10.26 -1.20
CA ILE A 120 -4.86 -10.71 -2.60
C ILE A 120 -4.41 -12.18 -2.67
N GLU A 121 -3.49 -12.59 -1.80
CA GLU A 121 -3.01 -13.96 -1.71
C GLU A 121 -4.11 -14.94 -1.31
N THR A 122 -4.83 -14.67 -0.22
CA THR A 122 -5.98 -15.49 0.20
C THR A 122 -7.03 -15.61 -0.91
N GLN A 123 -7.37 -14.51 -1.60
CA GLN A 123 -8.28 -14.55 -2.75
C GLN A 123 -7.73 -15.38 -3.91
N GLY A 124 -6.43 -15.28 -4.19
CA GLY A 124 -5.74 -16.08 -5.20
C GLY A 124 -5.81 -17.58 -4.93
N MET A 125 -5.61 -18.00 -3.67
CA MET A 125 -5.75 -19.41 -3.26
C MET A 125 -7.15 -19.96 -3.55
N PHE A 126 -8.18 -19.14 -3.38
CA PHE A 126 -9.56 -19.54 -3.71
C PHE A 126 -9.90 -19.48 -5.19
N LEU A 127 -9.19 -18.69 -5.98
CA LEU A 127 -9.43 -18.59 -7.42
C LEU A 127 -8.87 -19.80 -8.17
N PHE A 128 -7.71 -20.30 -7.72
CA PHE A 128 -7.01 -21.43 -8.32
C PHE A 128 -7.24 -22.73 -7.54
N THR A 129 -8.51 -23.05 -7.26
CA THR A 129 -8.87 -24.33 -6.61
C THR A 129 -8.48 -25.51 -7.49
N GLY A 130 -7.44 -26.24 -7.08
CA GLY A 130 -6.92 -27.42 -7.80
C GLY A 130 -5.44 -27.32 -8.20
N ALA A 131 -4.81 -26.15 -8.07
CA ALA A 131 -3.36 -26.03 -8.10
C ALA A 131 -2.77 -26.25 -6.71
N ASP A 132 -1.51 -26.68 -6.65
CA ASP A 132 -0.76 -26.70 -5.38
C ASP A 132 -0.64 -25.26 -4.85
N PHE A 133 -0.98 -25.07 -3.58
CA PHE A 133 -0.89 -23.77 -2.91
C PHE A 133 0.53 -23.19 -2.98
N GLN A 134 1.58 -24.03 -3.04
CA GLN A 134 2.96 -23.57 -3.25
C GLN A 134 3.11 -22.87 -4.59
N VAL A 135 2.58 -23.46 -5.65
CA VAL A 135 2.67 -22.92 -7.01
C VAL A 135 1.93 -21.59 -7.10
N VAL A 136 0.78 -21.48 -6.44
CA VAL A 136 0.01 -20.23 -6.38
C VAL A 136 0.79 -19.14 -5.61
N ALA A 137 1.37 -19.46 -4.45
CA ALA A 137 2.16 -18.53 -3.65
C ALA A 137 3.39 -18.02 -4.42
N TYR A 138 4.19 -18.93 -4.99
CA TYR A 138 5.37 -18.56 -5.78
C TYR A 138 4.99 -17.78 -7.05
N GLY A 139 3.90 -18.15 -7.71
CA GLY A 139 3.35 -17.43 -8.86
C GLY A 139 2.97 -15.99 -8.50
N LEU A 140 2.22 -15.81 -7.41
CA LEU A 140 1.86 -14.48 -6.92
C LEU A 140 3.08 -13.67 -6.49
N ALA A 141 4.04 -14.28 -5.82
CA ALA A 141 5.29 -13.61 -5.43
C ALA A 141 6.09 -13.15 -6.65
N ALA A 142 6.19 -13.98 -7.70
CA ALA A 142 6.82 -13.61 -8.97
C ALA A 142 6.06 -12.48 -9.66
N CYS A 143 4.72 -12.53 -9.68
CA CYS A 143 3.87 -11.47 -10.20
C CYS A 143 4.12 -10.15 -9.46
N VAL A 144 4.12 -10.15 -8.12
CA VAL A 144 4.40 -8.95 -7.31
C VAL A 144 5.80 -8.41 -7.58
N PHE A 145 6.80 -9.28 -7.67
CA PHE A 145 8.19 -8.90 -7.95
C PHE A 145 8.34 -8.20 -9.30
N ILE A 146 7.60 -8.62 -10.32
CA ILE A 146 7.64 -8.04 -11.67
C ILE A 146 6.74 -6.79 -11.76
N LEU A 147 5.52 -6.86 -11.23
CA LEU A 147 4.53 -5.79 -11.34
C LEU A 147 4.95 -4.53 -10.59
N VAL A 148 5.55 -4.63 -9.41
CA VAL A 148 5.98 -3.47 -8.63
C VAL A 148 6.93 -2.53 -9.41
N PRO A 149 8.07 -3.00 -9.97
CA PRO A 149 8.94 -2.16 -10.79
C PRO A 149 8.29 -1.78 -12.11
N MET A 150 7.52 -2.66 -12.75
CA MET A 150 6.84 -2.38 -14.02
C MET A 150 5.82 -1.25 -13.88
N LEU A 151 4.97 -1.30 -12.86
CA LEU A 151 3.97 -0.27 -12.55
C LEU A 151 4.66 1.04 -12.15
N THR A 152 5.74 0.98 -11.36
CA THR A 152 6.51 2.19 -11.01
C THR A 152 7.09 2.86 -12.24
N TRP A 153 7.59 2.08 -13.21
CA TRP A 153 8.07 2.61 -14.48
C TRP A 153 6.92 3.14 -15.35
N GLY A 154 5.79 2.43 -15.41
CA GLY A 154 4.58 2.87 -16.12
C GLY A 154 4.04 4.20 -15.60
N VAL A 155 4.01 4.38 -14.28
CA VAL A 155 3.59 5.65 -13.65
C VAL A 155 4.58 6.77 -13.95
N ARG A 156 5.89 6.49 -13.99
CA ARG A 156 6.90 7.49 -14.41
C ARG A 156 6.72 7.92 -15.85
N TRP A 157 6.31 7.00 -16.72
CA TRP A 157 6.08 7.26 -18.13
C TRP A 157 4.78 8.03 -18.35
N LEU A 158 3.69 7.63 -17.67
CA LEU A 158 2.38 8.28 -17.77
C LEU A 158 2.37 9.68 -17.16
N VAL A 159 3.05 9.87 -16.01
CA VAL A 159 3.15 11.15 -15.32
C VAL A 159 4.63 11.48 -15.06
N PRO A 160 5.31 12.13 -16.02
CA PRO A 160 6.73 12.49 -15.88
C PRO A 160 6.93 13.61 -14.85
N GLU A 161 5.95 14.50 -14.70
CA GLU A 161 5.99 15.66 -13.81
C GLU A 161 6.00 15.25 -12.32
N LYS A 162 7.01 15.73 -11.59
CA LYS A 162 7.19 15.38 -10.17
C LYS A 162 6.14 16.02 -9.27
N GLU A 163 5.70 17.22 -9.61
CA GLU A 163 4.70 18.00 -8.89
C GLU A 163 3.34 17.35 -9.02
N LEU A 164 2.91 17.02 -10.24
CA LEU A 164 1.64 16.34 -10.48
C LEU A 164 1.55 14.98 -9.78
N ARG A 165 2.63 14.18 -9.82
CA ARG A 165 2.65 12.92 -9.03
C ARG A 165 2.50 13.14 -7.52
N LEU A 166 2.95 14.28 -7.01
CA LEU A 166 2.92 14.57 -5.58
C LEU A 166 1.52 15.03 -5.18
N GLU A 167 0.89 15.84 -6.02
CA GLU A 167 -0.50 16.25 -5.89
C GLU A 167 -1.43 15.04 -5.94
N VAL A 168 -1.27 14.15 -6.93
CA VAL A 168 -2.06 12.92 -7.04
C VAL A 168 -1.84 12.03 -5.80
N PHE A 169 -0.61 11.91 -5.31
CA PHE A 169 -0.33 11.16 -4.08
C PHE A 169 -0.98 11.80 -2.84
N PHE A 170 -1.02 13.13 -2.75
CA PHE A 170 -1.71 13.85 -1.68
C PHE A 170 -3.23 13.64 -1.75
N LEU A 171 -3.84 13.82 -2.92
CA LEU A 171 -5.28 13.63 -3.13
C LEU A 171 -5.71 12.17 -2.89
N SER A 172 -4.90 11.21 -3.32
CA SER A 172 -5.15 9.78 -3.08
C SER A 172 -5.13 9.46 -1.58
N ASN A 173 -4.21 10.04 -0.81
CA ASN A 173 -4.19 9.90 0.64
C ASN A 173 -5.39 10.55 1.33
N ALA A 174 -5.83 11.72 0.85
CA ALA A 174 -7.05 12.35 1.35
C ALA A 174 -8.28 11.48 1.08
N LEU A 175 -8.35 10.86 -0.10
CA LEU A 175 -9.43 9.92 -0.45
C LEU A 175 -9.41 8.67 0.45
N ILE A 176 -8.23 8.08 0.71
CA ILE A 176 -8.09 6.96 1.66
C ILE A 176 -8.59 7.37 3.05
N ALA A 177 -8.29 8.59 3.51
CA ALA A 177 -8.76 9.08 4.81
C ALA A 177 -10.30 9.12 4.87
N ILE A 178 -10.93 9.68 3.84
CA ILE A 178 -12.40 9.77 3.73
C ILE A 178 -13.02 8.38 3.68
N LEU A 179 -12.48 7.48 2.85
CA LEU A 179 -12.96 6.11 2.74
C LEU A 179 -12.77 5.32 4.04
N GLY A 180 -11.67 5.56 4.76
CA GLY A 180 -11.43 4.99 6.08
C GLY A 180 -12.51 5.39 7.08
N ILE A 181 -12.93 6.66 7.09
CA ILE A 181 -14.05 7.13 7.93
C ILE A 181 -15.37 6.49 7.50
N ILE A 182 -15.66 6.40 6.19
CA ILE A 182 -16.89 5.76 5.70
C ILE A 182 -16.92 4.27 6.08
N ALA A 183 -15.79 3.58 5.97
CA ALA A 183 -15.67 2.18 6.34
C ALA A 183 -15.93 1.96 7.83
N THR A 184 -15.41 2.82 8.72
CA THR A 184 -15.66 2.69 10.17
C THR A 184 -17.09 3.07 10.57
N VAL A 185 -17.73 4.00 9.87
CA VAL A 185 -19.12 4.40 10.15
C VAL A 185 -20.11 3.32 9.68
N ASN A 186 -19.90 2.71 8.51
CA ASN A 186 -20.75 1.62 8.03
C ASN A 186 -20.53 0.29 8.76
N GLY A 187 -19.45 0.15 9.53
CA GLY A 187 -19.22 -1.02 10.40
C GLY A 187 -19.98 -0.97 11.73
N ARG A 188 -20.81 0.06 11.96
CA ARG A 188 -21.69 0.20 13.12
C ARG A 188 -23.14 -0.03 12.74
#